data_AF-A0A538E8K7-F1
#
_entry.id   AF-A0A538E8K7-F1
#
_cell.length_a   1.000
_cell.length_b   1.000
_cell.length_c   1.000
_cell.angle_alpha   90.00
_cell.angle_beta   90.00
_cell.angle_gamma   90.00
#
_symmetry.space_group_name_H-M   'P 1'
#
loop_
_entity.id
_entity.type
_entity.pdbx_description
1 polymer ?
#
loop_
_entity_poly.entity_id
_entity_poly.type
_entity_poly.pdbx_seq_one_letter_code
_entity_poly.pdbx_strand_id
1 'polypeptide(L)'
;MRRLCSTIVLAALFAGAAFAANPHDPQKRFTAADQAWARTLLLQRADLPGAGWTSKKSTGDNSTCKSFNPDESKLVETGEQQSREFSRGGGFVTSMAAIFKTTKDAETGWNLEAKTQILDCLAEALGQTSTGSATVKIAARGRLAFPHVAQRTAAFYVRLAFNVQGIKFNADLHFILLGRGRANLALMSLSPGKPLTPLPAGLDRSLAATLARRLH
;
A
#
# COMPACT_ATOMS: atom_id res chain seq x y z
N MET A 1 -24.78 19.11 -11.63
CA MET A 1 -23.95 17.93 -11.97
C MET A 1 -22.77 17.86 -10.99
N ARG A 2 -22.97 17.28 -9.81
CA ARG A 2 -21.94 17.16 -8.75
C ARG A 2 -21.11 15.91 -9.01
N ARG A 3 -19.84 16.10 -9.38
CA ARG A 3 -18.87 15.01 -9.52
C ARG A 3 -18.67 14.36 -8.15
N LEU A 4 -19.22 13.17 -7.96
CA LEU A 4 -18.96 12.28 -6.82
C LEU A 4 -17.51 11.76 -6.94
N CYS A 5 -16.55 12.55 -6.46
CA CYS A 5 -15.19 12.09 -6.21
C CYS A 5 -15.19 11.32 -4.88
N SER A 6 -15.61 10.06 -4.92
CA SER A 6 -15.49 9.14 -3.78
C SER A 6 -14.00 8.85 -3.53
N THR A 7 -13.42 9.53 -2.54
CA THR A 7 -12.11 9.22 -1.97
C THR A 7 -12.20 7.93 -1.17
N ILE A 8 -11.72 6.82 -1.73
CA ILE A 8 -11.50 5.57 -0.99
C ILE A 8 -10.25 5.79 -0.12
N VAL A 9 -10.48 5.78 1.20
CA VAL A 9 -9.48 5.80 2.28
C VAL A 9 -8.93 4.40 2.40
N LEU A 10 -7.63 4.18 2.15
CA LEU A 10 -6.98 2.90 2.36
C LEU A 10 -5.46 3.08 2.27
N ALA A 11 -4.77 3.39 3.37
CA ALA A 11 -3.31 3.36 3.40
C ALA A 11 -2.78 3.10 4.82
N ALA A 12 -3.44 2.23 5.58
CA ALA A 12 -3.19 1.96 7.00
C ALA A 12 -1.83 1.34 7.34
N LEU A 13 -0.86 1.33 6.43
CA LEU A 13 0.36 0.56 6.63
C LEU A 13 1.56 1.39 7.07
N PHE A 14 1.63 2.69 6.80
CA PHE A 14 2.80 3.47 7.17
C PHE A 14 2.46 4.97 7.24
N ALA A 15 2.21 5.45 8.45
CA ALA A 15 1.73 6.81 8.71
C ALA A 15 2.89 7.82 8.72
N GLY A 16 3.04 8.56 7.62
CA GLY A 16 3.83 9.78 7.57
C GLY A 16 3.00 11.02 7.93
N ALA A 17 2.96 11.40 9.21
CA ALA A 17 2.94 12.79 9.74
C ALA A 17 2.42 12.90 11.19
N ALA A 18 3.33 13.27 12.11
CA ALA A 18 3.15 14.05 13.33
C ALA A 18 1.78 14.03 14.06
N PHE A 19 1.37 12.89 14.60
CA PHE A 19 0.53 12.76 15.81
C PHE A 19 0.98 11.53 16.59
N ALA A 20 0.72 11.50 17.91
CA ALA A 20 1.32 10.60 18.91
C ALA A 20 1.96 9.35 18.31
N ALA A 21 3.30 9.38 18.19
CA ALA A 21 4.08 8.26 17.67
C ALA A 21 3.55 6.98 18.31
N ASN A 22 3.03 6.06 17.49
CA ASN A 22 2.58 4.80 18.02
C ASN A 22 3.84 4.18 18.67
N PRO A 23 3.77 3.77 19.95
CA PRO A 23 4.96 3.30 20.66
C PRO A 23 5.59 2.08 20.00
N HIS A 24 4.87 1.40 19.11
CA HIS A 24 5.36 0.27 18.32
C HIS A 24 6.01 0.70 16.99
N ASP A 25 5.92 1.98 16.59
CA ASP A 25 6.55 2.47 15.36
C ASP A 25 8.09 2.43 15.47
N PRO A 26 8.81 2.26 14.35
CA PRO A 26 10.26 2.33 14.37
C PRO A 26 10.75 3.73 14.75
N GLN A 27 11.94 3.79 15.34
CA GLN A 27 12.58 5.05 15.67
C GLN A 27 12.93 5.81 14.39
N LYS A 28 12.18 6.87 14.12
CA LYS A 28 12.43 7.75 12.97
C LYS A 28 13.69 8.57 13.23
N ARG A 29 14.74 8.31 12.43
CA ARG A 29 16.05 8.99 12.45
C ARG A 29 16.44 9.33 11.01
N PHE A 30 15.56 10.08 10.35
CA PHE A 30 15.69 10.38 8.94
C PHE A 30 16.99 11.11 8.60
N THR A 31 17.62 10.69 7.51
CA THR A 31 18.77 11.38 6.92
C THR A 31 18.39 11.91 5.54
N ALA A 32 19.01 13.00 5.10
CA ALA A 32 18.73 13.54 3.76
C ALA A 32 19.07 12.54 2.65
N ALA A 33 20.14 11.75 2.84
CA ALA A 33 20.58 10.73 1.89
C ALA A 33 19.56 9.59 1.76
N ASP A 34 19.14 8.99 2.88
CA ASP A 34 18.18 7.88 2.84
C ASP A 34 16.77 8.36 2.46
N GLN A 35 16.41 9.61 2.77
CA GLN A 35 15.19 10.24 2.23
C GLN A 35 15.25 10.42 0.71
N ALA A 36 16.39 10.87 0.16
CA ALA A 36 16.59 10.96 -1.28
C ALA A 36 16.54 9.57 -1.94
N TRP A 37 17.21 8.58 -1.34
CA TRP A 37 17.18 7.20 -1.79
C TRP A 37 15.76 6.64 -1.82
N ALA A 38 15.00 6.79 -0.73
CA ALA A 38 13.60 6.34 -0.65
C ALA A 38 12.75 6.92 -1.80
N ARG A 39 12.94 8.19 -2.18
CA ARG A 39 12.23 8.80 -3.32
C ARG A 39 12.52 8.11 -4.65
N THR A 40 13.75 7.64 -4.85
CA THR A 40 14.14 6.95 -6.09
C THR A 40 13.47 5.60 -6.25
N LEU A 41 13.02 4.98 -5.15
CA LEU A 41 12.37 3.67 -5.16
C LEU A 41 10.89 3.73 -5.53
N LEU A 42 10.28 4.91 -5.49
CA LEU A 42 8.83 5.07 -5.62
C LEU A 42 8.32 4.91 -7.05
N LEU A 43 7.04 4.54 -7.13
CA LEU A 43 6.24 4.57 -8.35
C LEU A 43 6.17 5.99 -8.92
N GLN A 44 6.39 6.10 -10.22
CA GLN A 44 6.35 7.34 -10.98
C GLN A 44 5.31 7.26 -12.09
N ARG A 45 4.88 8.41 -12.62
CA ARG A 45 3.92 8.48 -13.73
C ARG A 45 4.40 7.69 -14.96
N ALA A 46 5.71 7.70 -15.22
CA ALA A 46 6.34 7.05 -16.35
C ALA A 46 6.26 5.51 -16.27
N ASP A 47 6.06 4.94 -15.09
CA ASP A 47 5.90 3.49 -14.90
C ASP A 47 4.51 3.00 -15.33
N LEU A 48 3.54 3.92 -15.51
CA LEU A 48 2.14 3.59 -15.75
C LEU A 48 1.82 3.51 -17.24
N PRO A 49 1.22 2.40 -17.70
CA PRO A 49 0.94 2.19 -19.11
C PRO A 49 -0.24 3.06 -19.58
N GLY A 50 -0.10 3.61 -20.78
CA GLY A 50 -1.16 4.32 -21.50
C GLY A 50 -1.56 5.67 -20.92
N ALA A 51 -2.63 6.22 -21.50
CA ALA A 51 -3.22 7.50 -21.13
C ALA A 51 -4.33 7.34 -20.06
N GLY A 52 -4.81 8.47 -19.52
CA GLY A 52 -5.97 8.51 -18.62
C GLY A 52 -5.67 8.35 -17.13
N TRP A 53 -4.39 8.32 -16.75
CA TRP A 53 -3.98 8.36 -15.34
C TRP A 53 -3.99 9.79 -14.80
N THR A 54 -4.68 9.99 -13.68
CA THR A 54 -4.58 11.21 -12.88
C THR A 54 -3.71 10.95 -11.66
N SER A 55 -3.27 12.01 -10.96
CA SER A 55 -2.50 11.84 -9.74
C SER A 55 -2.84 12.88 -8.68
N LYS A 56 -2.88 12.45 -7.43
CA LYS A 56 -3.02 13.34 -6.26
C LYS A 56 -1.91 13.02 -5.26
N LYS A 57 -1.67 13.95 -4.33
CA LYS A 57 -0.85 13.63 -3.17
C LYS A 57 -1.54 12.47 -2.44
N SER A 58 -0.79 11.42 -2.14
CA SER A 58 -1.33 10.35 -1.30
C SER A 58 -1.64 10.94 0.07
N THR A 59 -2.85 10.71 0.56
CA THR A 59 -3.20 11.02 1.95
C THR A 59 -2.78 9.79 2.74
N GLY A 60 -1.75 9.93 3.59
CA GLY A 60 -1.42 8.89 4.56
C GLY A 60 -2.66 8.55 5.39
N ASP A 61 -2.81 7.28 5.74
CA ASP A 61 -3.85 6.83 6.66
C ASP A 61 -3.27 6.85 8.07
N ASN A 62 -4.05 7.35 9.01
CA ASN A 62 -3.66 7.49 10.41
C ASN A 62 -4.34 6.43 11.28
N SER A 63 -4.83 5.35 10.68
CA SER A 63 -5.53 4.30 11.38
C SER A 63 -4.54 3.39 12.11
N THR A 64 -4.39 3.56 13.42
CA THR A 64 -3.78 2.53 14.27
C THR A 64 -4.69 1.30 14.29
N CYS A 65 -4.26 0.22 13.64
CA CYS A 65 -4.97 -1.04 13.64
C CYS A 65 -4.68 -1.83 14.91
N LYS A 66 -5.68 -2.03 15.77
CA LYS A 66 -5.50 -2.84 16.99
C LYS A 66 -5.27 -4.31 16.67
N SER A 67 -5.86 -4.79 15.58
CA SER A 67 -5.80 -6.18 15.12
C SER A 67 -4.43 -6.63 14.63
N PHE A 68 -3.56 -5.70 14.20
CA PHE A 68 -2.20 -5.99 13.77
C PHE A 68 -1.30 -4.77 13.98
N ASN A 69 -0.56 -4.77 15.08
CA ASN A 69 0.35 -3.69 15.49
C ASN A 69 1.69 -4.29 15.96
N PRO A 70 2.53 -4.81 15.05
CA PRO A 70 3.82 -5.39 15.42
C PRO A 70 4.71 -4.36 16.12
N ASP A 71 5.48 -4.78 17.12
CA ASP A 71 6.41 -3.89 17.82
C ASP A 71 7.72 -3.74 17.02
N GLU A 72 7.86 -2.60 16.35
CA GLU A 72 9.05 -2.17 15.62
C GLU A 72 9.88 -1.12 16.38
N SER A 73 9.55 -0.82 17.64
CA SER A 73 10.16 0.27 18.45
C SER A 73 11.68 0.17 18.61
N LYS A 74 12.24 -1.03 18.39
CA LYS A 74 13.68 -1.32 18.43
C LYS A 74 14.39 -1.10 17.09
N LEU A 75 13.64 -0.95 16.00
CA LEU A 75 14.16 -0.70 14.67
C LEU A 75 14.43 0.80 14.49
N VAL A 76 15.38 1.13 13.63
CA VAL A 76 15.69 2.51 13.28
C VAL A 76 15.46 2.71 11.80
N GLU A 77 14.54 3.61 11.47
CA GLU A 77 14.24 3.98 10.10
C GLU A 77 14.88 5.32 9.76
N THR A 78 15.62 5.34 8.65
CA THR A 78 16.45 6.47 8.22
C THR A 78 15.95 7.12 6.93
N GLY A 79 14.97 6.53 6.25
CA GLY A 79 14.25 7.14 5.14
C GLY A 79 12.85 6.58 4.99
N GLU A 80 11.88 7.43 4.68
CA GLU A 80 10.49 7.04 4.43
C GLU A 80 9.88 7.98 3.41
N GLN A 81 9.33 7.42 2.33
CA GLN A 81 8.71 8.20 1.27
C GLN A 81 7.50 7.46 0.70
N GLN A 82 6.49 8.22 0.28
CA GLN A 82 5.30 7.71 -0.39
C GLN A 82 5.14 8.36 -1.76
N SER A 83 4.75 7.57 -2.76
CA SER A 83 4.46 8.09 -4.09
C SER A 83 3.18 8.93 -4.10
N ARG A 84 2.93 9.61 -5.21
CA ARG A 84 1.57 10.05 -5.53
C ARG A 84 0.67 8.82 -5.65
N GLU A 85 -0.61 8.99 -5.36
CA GLU A 85 -1.62 8.02 -5.77
C GLU A 85 -1.97 8.31 -7.22
N PHE A 86 -1.89 7.29 -8.08
CA PHE A 86 -2.27 7.39 -9.47
C PHE A 86 -3.57 6.64 -9.71
N SER A 87 -4.58 7.30 -10.26
CA SER A 87 -5.93 6.74 -10.40
C SER A 87 -6.34 6.64 -11.87
N ARG A 88 -7.09 5.59 -12.21
CA ARG A 88 -7.68 5.35 -13.53
C ARG A 88 -8.87 4.42 -13.42
N GLY A 89 -9.98 4.74 -14.10
CA GLY A 89 -11.13 3.83 -14.23
C GLY A 89 -11.84 3.48 -12.92
N GLY A 90 -11.64 4.27 -11.86
CA GLY A 90 -12.12 3.97 -10.50
C GLY A 90 -11.16 3.12 -9.66
N GLY A 91 -10.04 2.67 -10.24
CA GLY A 91 -8.94 2.05 -9.53
C GLY A 91 -7.79 3.01 -9.24
N PHE A 92 -6.83 2.56 -8.44
CA PHE A 92 -5.62 3.32 -8.14
C PHE A 92 -4.40 2.41 -7.94
N VAL A 93 -3.22 3.02 -8.03
CA VAL A 93 -1.94 2.44 -7.61
C VAL A 93 -1.13 3.47 -6.83
N THR A 94 -0.42 3.00 -5.81
CA THR A 94 0.51 3.81 -5.03
C THR A 94 1.60 2.92 -4.46
N SER A 95 2.70 3.52 -4.03
CA SER A 95 3.82 2.80 -3.44
C SER A 95 4.42 3.60 -2.31
N MET A 96 5.17 2.92 -1.46
CA MET A 96 5.92 3.52 -0.38
C MET A 96 7.21 2.74 -0.15
N ALA A 97 8.26 3.44 0.23
CA ALA A 97 9.54 2.86 0.59
C ALA A 97 9.97 3.28 1.99
N ALA A 98 10.48 2.32 2.75
CA ALA A 98 11.13 2.49 4.04
C ALA A 98 12.58 2.02 3.93
N ILE A 99 13.50 2.84 4.44
CA ILE A 99 14.93 2.59 4.51
C ILE A 99 15.31 2.49 5.97
N PHE A 100 15.92 1.37 6.36
CA PHE A 100 16.37 1.13 7.71
C PHE A 100 17.85 1.45 7.89
N LYS A 101 18.25 1.66 9.14
CA LYS A 101 19.66 1.90 9.51
C LYS A 101 20.55 0.72 9.10
N THR A 102 20.08 -0.51 9.26
CA THR A 102 20.84 -1.72 8.91
C THR A 102 19.99 -2.72 8.12
N THR A 103 20.66 -3.64 7.41
CA THR A 103 19.97 -4.76 6.72
C THR A 103 19.21 -5.64 7.70
N LYS A 104 19.78 -5.86 8.90
CA LYS A 104 19.14 -6.63 9.97
C LYS A 104 17.85 -5.98 10.45
N ASP A 105 17.82 -4.64 10.55
CA ASP A 105 16.61 -3.92 10.93
C ASP A 105 15.53 -4.08 9.85
N ALA A 106 15.90 -3.93 8.57
CA ALA A 106 14.97 -4.14 7.45
C ALA A 106 14.44 -5.58 7.37
N GLU A 107 15.27 -6.58 7.64
CA GLU A 107 14.84 -7.99 7.72
C GLU A 107 13.95 -8.25 8.92
N THR A 108 14.22 -7.62 10.06
CA THR A 108 13.41 -7.74 11.25
C THR A 108 12.02 -7.14 11.01
N GLY A 109 11.95 -5.91 10.48
CA GLY A 109 10.68 -5.27 10.11
C GLY A 109 9.91 -6.09 9.08
N TRP A 110 10.60 -6.58 8.03
CA TRP A 110 9.99 -7.51 7.06
C TRP A 110 9.35 -8.73 7.74
N ASN A 111 10.08 -9.39 8.64
CA ASN A 111 9.59 -10.57 9.36
C ASN A 111 8.47 -10.27 10.35
N LEU A 112 8.31 -9.02 10.77
CA LEU A 112 7.22 -8.57 11.63
C LEU A 112 5.96 -8.28 10.79
N GLU A 113 6.10 -7.55 9.69
CA GLU A 113 5.00 -6.97 8.92
C GLU A 113 4.49 -7.84 7.76
N ALA A 114 5.37 -8.58 7.06
CA ALA A 114 5.03 -9.29 5.84
C ALA A 114 4.27 -10.60 6.10
N LYS A 115 3.15 -10.50 6.83
CA LYS A 115 2.30 -11.59 7.27
C LYS A 115 0.86 -11.37 6.83
N THR A 116 0.09 -12.45 6.74
CA THR A 116 -1.33 -12.38 6.37
C THR A 116 -2.19 -11.60 7.35
N GLN A 117 -1.74 -11.44 8.61
CA GLN A 117 -2.42 -10.67 9.64
C GLN A 117 -2.52 -9.18 9.31
N ILE A 118 -1.70 -8.66 8.39
CA ILE A 118 -1.85 -7.30 7.84
C ILE A 118 -3.26 -7.07 7.24
N LEU A 119 -3.91 -8.15 6.80
CA LEU A 119 -5.26 -8.12 6.24
C LEU A 119 -6.35 -8.01 7.31
N ASP A 120 -6.05 -8.24 8.59
CA ASP A 120 -6.95 -7.99 9.72
C ASP A 120 -7.05 -6.49 10.01
N CYS A 121 -5.93 -5.78 9.97
CA CYS A 121 -5.88 -4.31 10.03
C CYS A 121 -6.76 -3.67 8.96
N LEU A 122 -6.66 -4.17 7.73
CA LEU A 122 -7.51 -3.72 6.65
C LEU A 122 -9.00 -4.00 6.89
N ALA A 123 -9.34 -5.15 7.47
CA ALA A 123 -10.72 -5.48 7.82
C ALA A 123 -11.29 -4.53 8.87
N GLU A 124 -10.48 -4.18 9.88
CA GLU A 124 -10.82 -3.21 10.91
C GLU A 124 -11.05 -1.81 10.31
N ALA A 125 -10.15 -1.34 9.45
CA ALA A 125 -10.28 -0.05 8.77
C ALA A 125 -11.53 0.02 7.88
N LEU A 126 -11.85 -1.06 7.15
CA LEU A 126 -13.05 -1.15 6.30
C LEU A 126 -14.36 -1.16 7.09
N GLY A 127 -14.36 -1.75 8.29
CA GLY A 127 -15.49 -1.70 9.22
C GLY A 127 -15.87 -0.26 9.60
N GLN A 128 -14.88 0.64 9.64
CA GLN A 128 -15.08 2.06 9.97
C GLN A 128 -15.51 2.91 8.76
N THR A 129 -15.36 2.41 7.53
CA THR A 129 -15.64 3.17 6.29
C THR A 129 -17.08 3.00 5.78
N SER A 130 -17.85 2.07 6.33
CA SER A 130 -19.24 1.84 5.91
C SER A 130 -20.15 2.98 6.39
N THR A 131 -20.91 3.56 5.47
CA THR A 131 -21.90 4.62 5.74
C THR A 131 -23.29 4.13 5.32
N GLY A 132 -24.36 4.82 5.73
CA GLY A 132 -25.72 4.42 5.38
C GLY A 132 -26.01 4.30 3.87
N SER A 133 -25.18 4.91 2.99
CA SER A 133 -25.37 4.91 1.54
C SER A 133 -24.33 4.08 0.76
N ALA A 134 -23.30 3.58 1.43
CA ALA A 134 -22.25 2.76 0.84
C ALA A 134 -21.75 1.73 1.85
N THR A 135 -21.84 0.45 1.47
CA THR A 135 -21.29 -0.65 2.28
C THR A 135 -20.12 -1.30 1.55
N VAL A 136 -19.09 -1.65 2.33
CA VAL A 136 -17.92 -2.39 1.85
C VAL A 136 -17.77 -3.61 2.72
N LYS A 137 -17.67 -4.79 2.10
CA LYS A 137 -17.45 -6.07 2.79
C LYS A 137 -16.23 -6.75 2.22
N ILE A 138 -15.50 -7.49 3.05
CA ILE A 138 -14.47 -8.40 2.55
C ILE A 138 -15.16 -9.67 2.06
N ALA A 139 -15.04 -9.95 0.76
CA ALA A 139 -15.56 -11.18 0.14
C ALA A 139 -14.52 -12.31 0.15
N ALA A 140 -13.23 -11.98 0.02
CA ALA A 140 -12.14 -12.93 0.13
C ALA A 140 -10.85 -12.20 0.49
N ARG A 141 -9.88 -12.89 1.10
CA ARG A 141 -8.54 -12.36 1.37
C ARG A 141 -7.54 -13.49 1.54
N GLY A 142 -6.26 -13.23 1.29
CA GLY A 142 -5.22 -14.22 1.51
C GLY A 142 -3.88 -13.86 0.87
N ARG A 143 -3.00 -14.85 0.75
CA ARG A 143 -1.77 -14.74 -0.02
C ARG A 143 -2.09 -14.72 -1.51
N LEU A 144 -1.40 -13.88 -2.26
CA LEU A 144 -1.45 -13.83 -3.71
C LEU A 144 -0.25 -14.61 -4.26
N ALA A 145 -0.51 -15.57 -5.16
CA ALA A 145 0.56 -16.23 -5.89
C ALA A 145 1.29 -15.19 -6.77
N PHE A 146 2.56 -14.94 -6.49
CA PHE A 146 3.31 -13.85 -7.11
C PHE A 146 4.76 -14.28 -7.40
N PRO A 147 5.35 -13.89 -8.55
CA PRO A 147 6.73 -14.23 -8.86
C PRO A 147 7.70 -13.59 -7.86
N HIS A 148 8.77 -14.30 -7.54
CA HIS A 148 9.83 -13.78 -6.69
C HIS A 148 10.70 -12.78 -7.47
N VAL A 149 10.48 -11.47 -7.30
CA VAL A 149 11.12 -10.41 -8.10
C VAL A 149 12.20 -9.62 -7.36
N ALA A 150 12.25 -9.71 -6.03
CA ALA A 150 13.27 -9.12 -5.16
C ALA A 150 13.79 -10.15 -4.14
N GLN A 151 14.85 -9.84 -3.38
CA GLN A 151 15.42 -10.76 -2.37
C GLN A 151 14.37 -11.21 -1.36
N ARG A 152 13.48 -10.30 -0.97
CA ARG A 152 12.30 -10.56 -0.17
C ARG A 152 11.08 -10.18 -1.00
N THR A 153 10.15 -11.11 -1.19
CA THR A 153 8.90 -10.87 -1.93
C THR A 153 7.74 -11.51 -1.18
N ALA A 154 6.68 -10.75 -0.91
CA ALA A 154 5.42 -11.25 -0.38
C ALA A 154 4.28 -10.52 -1.09
N ALA A 155 3.17 -11.22 -1.33
CA ALA A 155 2.01 -10.61 -1.94
C ALA A 155 0.72 -11.11 -1.28
N PHE A 156 -0.22 -10.19 -1.11
CA PHE A 156 -1.52 -10.44 -0.51
C PHE A 156 -2.62 -9.81 -1.35
N TYR A 157 -3.82 -10.35 -1.23
CA TYR A 157 -5.00 -9.78 -1.85
C TYR A 157 -6.15 -9.68 -0.86
N VAL A 158 -7.02 -8.70 -1.12
CA VAL A 158 -8.36 -8.60 -0.54
C VAL A 158 -9.34 -8.32 -1.66
N ARG A 159 -10.35 -9.17 -1.80
CA ARG A 159 -11.52 -8.91 -2.63
C ARG A 159 -12.58 -8.22 -1.79
N LEU A 160 -12.92 -7.01 -2.20
CA LEU A 160 -13.94 -6.18 -1.60
C LEU A 160 -15.24 -6.32 -2.40
N ALA A 161 -16.36 -6.47 -1.71
CA ALA A 161 -17.70 -6.38 -2.27
C ALA A 161 -18.30 -5.04 -1.87
N PHE A 162 -18.54 -4.18 -2.86
CA PHE A 162 -19.17 -2.88 -2.70
C PHE A 162 -20.66 -2.97 -3.00
N ASN A 163 -21.45 -2.23 -2.24
CA ASN A 163 -22.81 -1.84 -2.60
C ASN A 163 -22.95 -0.34 -2.33
N VAL A 164 -23.04 0.43 -3.41
CA VAL A 164 -23.14 1.89 -3.38
C VAL A 164 -24.43 2.29 -4.07
N GLN A 165 -25.38 2.84 -3.32
CA GLN A 165 -26.69 3.26 -3.85
C GLN A 165 -27.40 2.17 -4.69
N GLY A 166 -27.27 0.90 -4.28
CA GLY A 166 -27.86 -0.25 -4.98
C GLY A 166 -27.00 -0.84 -6.09
N ILE A 167 -25.92 -0.17 -6.50
CA ILE A 167 -24.96 -0.70 -7.49
C ILE A 167 -23.96 -1.60 -6.77
N LYS A 168 -23.96 -2.88 -7.15
CA LYS A 168 -23.05 -3.90 -6.61
C LYS A 168 -21.88 -4.12 -7.55
N PHE A 169 -20.67 -4.12 -7.01
CA PHE A 169 -19.46 -4.49 -7.75
C PHE A 169 -18.39 -5.00 -6.80
N ASN A 170 -17.45 -5.78 -7.31
CA ASN A 170 -16.27 -6.20 -6.55
C ASN A 170 -15.08 -5.31 -6.91
N ALA A 171 -14.10 -5.19 -6.01
CA ALA A 171 -12.77 -4.69 -6.34
C ALA A 171 -11.71 -5.59 -5.72
N ASP A 172 -10.60 -5.77 -6.43
CA ASP A 172 -9.44 -6.48 -5.92
C ASP A 172 -8.40 -5.46 -5.47
N LEU A 173 -8.03 -5.54 -4.20
CA LEU A 173 -6.95 -4.79 -3.60
C LEU A 173 -5.75 -5.73 -3.45
N HIS A 174 -4.60 -5.35 -4.01
CA HIS A 174 -3.36 -6.10 -3.88
C HIS A 174 -2.32 -5.31 -3.10
N PHE A 175 -1.57 -6.03 -2.27
CA PHE A 175 -0.37 -5.55 -1.60
C PHE A 175 0.80 -6.41 -2.06
N ILE A 176 1.80 -5.79 -2.66
CA ILE A 176 3.03 -6.45 -3.09
C ILE A 176 4.16 -5.82 -2.30
N LEU A 177 4.73 -6.59 -1.40
CA LEU A 177 5.86 -6.20 -0.57
C LEU A 177 7.15 -6.72 -1.21
N LEU A 178 8.14 -5.85 -1.30
CA LEU A 178 9.46 -6.13 -1.87
C LEU A 178 10.54 -5.66 -0.89
N GLY A 179 11.65 -6.38 -0.81
CA GLY A 179 12.77 -5.97 0.02
C GLY A 179 14.12 -6.46 -0.49
N ARG A 180 15.16 -5.67 -0.22
CA ARG A 180 16.57 -6.00 -0.46
C ARG A 180 17.44 -5.11 0.43
N GLY A 181 18.48 -5.68 1.03
CA GLY A 181 19.38 -4.92 1.89
C GLY A 181 18.62 -4.13 2.96
N ARG A 182 18.91 -2.83 3.06
CA ARG A 182 18.27 -1.88 4.00
C ARG A 182 16.88 -1.39 3.59
N ALA A 183 16.40 -1.72 2.39
CA ALA A 183 15.17 -1.18 1.83
C ALA A 183 14.02 -2.19 1.85
N ASN A 184 12.85 -1.74 2.30
CA ASN A 184 11.57 -2.41 2.12
C ASN A 184 10.63 -1.47 1.34
N LEU A 185 9.80 -2.03 0.47
CA LEU A 185 8.88 -1.31 -0.39
C LEU A 185 7.52 -2.01 -0.42
N ALA A 186 6.45 -1.24 -0.37
CA ALA A 186 5.09 -1.71 -0.60
C ALA A 186 4.54 -1.08 -1.89
N LEU A 187 3.99 -1.90 -2.77
CA LEU A 187 3.13 -1.49 -3.88
C LEU A 187 1.70 -1.91 -3.55
N MET A 188 0.78 -0.95 -3.62
CA MET A 188 -0.64 -1.19 -3.42
C MET A 188 -1.42 -0.82 -4.66
N SER A 189 -2.38 -1.66 -5.04
CA SER A 189 -3.29 -1.39 -6.14
C SER A 189 -4.71 -1.76 -5.77
N LEU A 190 -5.68 -0.98 -6.25
CA LEU A 190 -7.09 -1.33 -6.20
C LEU A 190 -7.64 -1.33 -7.63
N SER A 191 -8.18 -2.46 -8.06
CA SER A 191 -8.77 -2.66 -9.37
C SER A 191 -10.26 -2.99 -9.24
N PRO A 192 -11.18 -2.10 -9.66
CA PRO A 192 -12.60 -2.38 -9.58
C PRO A 192 -13.05 -3.30 -10.73
N GLY A 193 -14.05 -4.13 -10.46
CA GLY A 193 -14.79 -4.91 -11.45
C GLY A 193 -15.90 -4.09 -12.12
N LYS A 194 -16.69 -4.77 -12.96
CA LYS A 194 -17.87 -4.17 -13.60
C LYS A 194 -18.85 -3.63 -12.55
N PRO A 195 -19.53 -2.49 -12.80
CA PRO A 195 -19.60 -1.76 -14.07
C PRO A 195 -18.44 -0.76 -14.30
N LEU A 196 -17.50 -0.65 -13.37
CA LEU A 196 -16.30 0.18 -13.55
C LEU A 196 -15.30 -0.50 -14.47
N THR A 197 -14.21 0.21 -14.79
CA THR A 197 -13.15 -0.30 -15.67
C THR A 197 -12.00 -0.84 -14.83
N PRO A 198 -11.71 -2.16 -14.89
CA PRO A 198 -10.56 -2.73 -14.20
C PRO A 198 -9.25 -2.11 -14.65
N LEU A 199 -8.28 -2.09 -13.73
CA LEU A 199 -6.89 -1.81 -14.12
C LEU A 199 -6.38 -2.90 -15.09
N PRO A 200 -5.41 -2.56 -15.96
CA PRO A 200 -4.84 -3.52 -16.90
C PRO A 200 -4.38 -4.81 -16.21
N ALA A 201 -4.71 -5.96 -16.82
CA ALA A 201 -4.27 -7.25 -16.31
C ALA A 201 -2.73 -7.32 -16.23
N GLY A 202 -2.21 -7.85 -15.12
CA GLY A 202 -0.77 -7.96 -14.90
C GLY A 202 -0.05 -6.64 -14.58
N LEU A 203 -0.78 -5.52 -14.40
CA LEU A 203 -0.19 -4.23 -14.03
C LEU A 203 0.71 -4.35 -12.79
N ASP A 204 0.23 -4.98 -11.73
CA ASP A 204 0.99 -5.13 -10.48
C ASP A 204 2.29 -5.89 -10.67
N ARG A 205 2.29 -6.93 -11.53
CA ARG A 205 3.50 -7.69 -11.84
C ARG A 205 4.52 -6.81 -12.57
N SER A 206 4.07 -6.03 -13.54
CA SER A 206 4.93 -5.12 -14.31
C SER A 206 5.52 -4.00 -13.43
N LEU A 207 4.68 -3.40 -12.59
CA LEU A 207 5.09 -2.37 -11.64
C LEU A 207 6.05 -2.94 -10.59
N ALA A 208 5.72 -4.06 -9.95
CA ALA A 208 6.59 -4.69 -8.96
C ALA A 208 7.95 -5.08 -9.55
N ALA A 209 8.00 -5.63 -10.77
CA ALA A 209 9.26 -5.91 -11.46
C ALA A 209 10.08 -4.63 -11.71
N THR A 210 9.42 -3.51 -12.01
CA THR A 210 10.07 -2.20 -12.20
C THR A 210 10.62 -1.63 -10.90
N LEU A 211 9.84 -1.68 -9.82
CA LEU A 211 10.26 -1.22 -8.50
C LEU A 211 11.37 -2.11 -7.93
N ALA A 212 11.31 -3.43 -8.16
CA ALA A 212 12.35 -4.36 -7.73
C ALA A 212 13.73 -4.05 -8.35
N ARG A 213 13.79 -3.53 -9.58
CA ARG A 213 15.05 -3.10 -10.21
C ARG A 213 15.67 -1.86 -9.54
N ARG A 214 14.87 -1.08 -8.80
CA ARG A 214 15.33 0.10 -8.06
C ARG A 214 15.91 -0.26 -6.69
N LEU A 215 15.55 -1.42 -6.15
CA LEU A 215 16.10 -1.94 -4.90
C LEU A 215 17.57 -2.35 -5.11
N HIS A 216 18.49 -1.61 -4.50
CA HIS A 216 19.93 -1.87 -4.50
C HIS A 216 20.45 -2.00 -3.07
#